data_AF-Q4BVR7-F1
#
_entry.id   AF-Q4BVR7-F1
#
_cell.length_a   1.000
_cell.length_b   1.000
_cell.length_c   1.000
_cell.angle_alpha   90.00
_cell.angle_beta   90.00
_cell.angle_gamma   90.00
#
_symmetry.space_group_name_H-M   'P 1'
#
loop_
_entity.id
_entity.type
_entity.pdbx_description
1 polymer ?
#
loop_
_entity_poly.entity_id
_entity_poly.type
_entity_poly.pdbx_seq_one_letter_code
_entity_poly.pdbx_strand_id
1 'polypeptide(L)'
;MVSFLIFIPINVAVVVSGYWLLNLFDFPDKVAAISSLLLLLATTVLHHAQVHQQNNQILALIIVGYAGVLGFIKTQKYPLLFWSGLALGGTILIRITCILHVFTVGYFLLGCLLYQTKNIQKIIKDISIWLVGLVPFTFLGRLFDIIRYGSFFASGKRVEKLQLATDPMWEGLPQLDPNYPLVNSPHVGILGPFISPAKSIFLYDPLVLPCLVAGIAYWRRFHPYLQWYLITIGLNFSLHLVAYSRFFFWHGDHACAARYHVTSLHLFLLPLIAVLIKEIPSLSNLKKNLVKAAITIALIVQLASVAMPLNLEIFQEVNAFPGSQYQLRLLKRVINIACYVNPSITKYCIPNYSEKEKLVSQWNRFNFFPFVLQEKISNLWLNRLIFVLWFLILVSSIIVTYRFLIG
;
A
#
# COMPACT_ATOMS: atom_id res chain seq x y z
N MET A 1 -11.53 16.42 -9.94
CA MET A 1 -10.37 17.02 -10.62
C MET A 1 -9.06 16.77 -9.86
N VAL A 2 -8.95 17.15 -8.58
CA VAL A 2 -7.76 16.89 -7.73
C VAL A 2 -7.38 15.40 -7.67
N SER A 3 -8.36 14.53 -7.48
CA SER A 3 -8.16 13.06 -7.47
C SER A 3 -7.49 12.53 -8.75
N PHE A 4 -7.84 13.09 -9.91
CA PHE A 4 -7.33 12.65 -11.21
C PHE A 4 -5.89 13.15 -11.43
N LEU A 5 -5.63 14.43 -11.14
CA LEU A 5 -4.34 15.07 -11.38
C LEU A 5 -3.24 14.61 -10.41
N ILE A 6 -3.61 14.11 -9.23
CA ILE A 6 -2.65 13.73 -8.20
C ILE A 6 -2.49 12.21 -8.12
N PHE A 7 -3.59 11.45 -7.96
CA PHE A 7 -3.48 10.03 -7.64
C PHE A 7 -3.07 9.17 -8.83
N ILE A 8 -3.50 9.49 -10.05
CA ILE A 8 -3.07 8.74 -11.24
C ILE A 8 -1.54 8.85 -11.41
N PRO A 9 -0.92 10.06 -11.43
CA PRO A 9 0.52 10.17 -11.49
C PRO A 9 1.26 9.47 -10.35
N ILE A 10 0.73 9.49 -9.12
CA ILE A 10 1.34 8.76 -7.99
C ILE A 10 1.36 7.25 -8.25
N ASN A 11 0.25 6.68 -8.73
CA ASN A 11 0.18 5.24 -9.02
C ASN A 11 1.11 4.85 -10.17
N VAL A 12 1.21 5.70 -11.21
CA VAL A 12 2.21 5.55 -12.26
C VAL A 12 3.63 5.61 -11.69
N ALA A 13 3.90 6.55 -10.78
CA ALA A 13 5.19 6.67 -10.12
C ALA A 13 5.54 5.43 -9.27
N VAL A 14 4.58 4.77 -8.62
CA VAL A 14 4.81 3.48 -7.94
C VAL A 14 5.27 2.42 -8.94
N VAL A 15 4.60 2.28 -10.09
CA VAL A 15 4.97 1.28 -11.11
C VAL A 15 6.34 1.57 -11.72
N VAL A 16 6.60 2.84 -12.09
CA VAL A 16 7.86 3.25 -12.73
C VAL A 16 9.03 3.14 -11.75
N SER A 17 8.87 3.59 -10.51
CA SER A 17 9.91 3.44 -9.48
C SER A 17 10.14 1.97 -9.14
N GLY A 18 9.09 1.15 -9.09
CA GLY A 18 9.19 -0.29 -8.88
C GLY A 18 9.97 -0.98 -10.00
N TYR A 19 9.67 -0.65 -11.26
CA TYR A 19 10.42 -1.11 -12.43
C TYR A 19 11.90 -0.73 -12.34
N TRP A 20 12.19 0.54 -12.01
CA TRP A 20 13.56 1.02 -11.85
C TRP A 20 14.32 0.26 -10.76
N LEU A 21 13.71 0.03 -9.59
CA LEU A 21 14.32 -0.74 -8.51
C LEU A 21 14.60 -2.19 -8.92
N LEU A 22 13.69 -2.85 -9.63
CA LEU A 22 13.89 -4.22 -10.10
C LEU A 22 15.03 -4.32 -11.12
N ASN A 23 15.15 -3.36 -12.04
CA ASN A 23 16.28 -3.30 -12.96
C ASN A 23 17.60 -3.07 -12.21
N LEU A 24 17.60 -2.29 -11.13
CA LEU A 24 18.77 -2.14 -10.27
C LEU A 24 19.13 -3.42 -9.50
N PHE A 25 18.21 -4.38 -9.36
CA PHE A 25 18.51 -5.73 -8.87
C PHE A 25 18.87 -6.74 -9.99
N ASP A 26 19.08 -6.26 -11.22
CA ASP A 26 19.44 -7.07 -12.40
C ASP A 26 18.37 -8.11 -12.78
N PHE A 27 17.09 -7.83 -12.49
CA PHE A 27 16.01 -8.60 -13.09
C PHE A 27 15.88 -8.28 -14.58
N PRO A 28 15.54 -9.25 -15.44
CA PRO A 28 15.30 -8.99 -16.87
C PRO A 28 14.19 -7.97 -17.06
N ASP A 29 14.32 -7.06 -18.04
CA ASP A 29 13.38 -5.95 -18.26
C ASP A 29 11.91 -6.39 -18.31
N LYS A 30 11.61 -7.50 -19.01
CA LYS A 30 10.24 -8.03 -19.11
C LYS A 30 9.70 -8.48 -17.75
N VAL A 31 10.52 -9.13 -16.94
CA VAL A 31 10.16 -9.58 -15.59
C VAL A 31 9.94 -8.36 -14.71
N ALA A 32 10.82 -7.36 -14.78
CA ALA A 32 10.70 -6.14 -14.02
C ALA A 32 9.40 -5.38 -14.34
N ALA A 33 9.08 -5.22 -15.62
CA ALA A 33 7.89 -4.51 -16.07
C ALA A 33 6.59 -5.19 -15.62
N ILE A 34 6.52 -6.51 -15.76
CA ILE A 34 5.32 -7.26 -15.37
C ILE A 34 5.16 -7.30 -13.86
N SER A 35 6.26 -7.42 -13.13
CA SER A 35 6.21 -7.50 -11.67
C SER A 35 5.80 -6.18 -11.04
N SER A 36 6.25 -5.04 -11.59
CA SER A 36 5.78 -3.73 -11.14
C SER A 36 4.30 -3.48 -11.48
N LEU A 37 3.82 -3.97 -12.63
CA LEU A 37 2.39 -3.93 -12.98
C LEU A 37 1.55 -4.86 -12.10
N LEU A 38 2.02 -6.08 -11.83
CA LEU A 38 1.35 -7.02 -10.92
C LEU A 38 1.35 -6.52 -9.49
N LEU A 39 2.40 -5.80 -9.05
CA LEU A 39 2.36 -5.13 -7.76
C LEU A 39 1.16 -4.17 -7.70
N LEU A 40 0.93 -3.34 -8.73
CA LEU A 40 -0.25 -2.49 -8.76
C LEU A 40 -1.54 -3.32 -8.81
N LEU A 41 -1.69 -4.20 -9.80
CA LEU A 41 -2.98 -4.82 -10.15
C LEU A 41 -3.40 -6.00 -9.26
N ALA A 42 -2.44 -6.73 -8.70
CA ALA A 42 -2.68 -7.96 -7.95
C ALA A 42 -2.41 -7.80 -6.44
N THR A 43 -2.20 -6.58 -5.96
CA THR A 43 -2.06 -6.29 -4.52
C THR A 43 -2.92 -5.09 -4.13
N THR A 44 -3.06 -4.84 -2.84
CA THR A 44 -3.79 -3.73 -2.23
C THR A 44 -3.28 -2.35 -2.65
N VAL A 45 -2.18 -2.26 -3.40
CA VAL A 45 -1.80 -1.04 -4.13
C VAL A 45 -2.95 -0.56 -5.04
N LEU A 46 -3.67 -1.45 -5.74
CA LEU A 46 -4.82 -1.06 -6.58
C LEU A 46 -5.96 -0.50 -5.72
N HIS A 47 -6.24 -1.10 -4.57
CA HIS A 47 -7.24 -0.57 -3.65
C HIS A 47 -6.87 0.87 -3.22
N HIS A 48 -5.62 1.07 -2.79
CA HIS A 48 -5.11 2.38 -2.40
C HIS A 48 -4.91 3.34 -3.58
N ALA A 49 -5.08 2.90 -4.82
CA ALA A 49 -5.08 3.78 -5.99
C ALA A 49 -6.37 4.60 -6.10
N GLN A 50 -7.51 4.05 -5.63
CA GLN A 50 -8.80 4.73 -5.62
C GLN A 50 -9.06 5.49 -4.32
N VAL A 51 -8.53 4.99 -3.21
CA VAL A 51 -8.74 5.60 -1.90
C VAL A 51 -7.74 6.74 -1.72
N HIS A 52 -8.21 7.93 -1.33
CA HIS A 52 -7.38 9.11 -1.09
C HIS A 52 -6.52 9.02 0.19
N GLN A 53 -6.00 7.84 0.47
CA GLN A 53 -5.03 7.58 1.51
C GLN A 53 -3.61 7.75 0.97
N GLN A 54 -2.72 8.10 1.88
CA GLN A 54 -1.32 8.43 1.64
C GLN A 54 -0.41 7.21 1.39
N ASN A 55 -0.94 5.99 1.33
CA ASN A 55 -0.15 4.75 1.26
C ASN A 55 0.69 4.65 -0.03
N ASN A 56 0.09 4.91 -1.20
CA ASN A 56 0.81 4.82 -2.48
C ASN A 56 1.82 5.97 -2.66
N GLN A 57 1.56 7.14 -2.08
CA GLN A 57 2.52 8.25 -2.03
C GLN A 57 3.77 7.87 -1.24
N ILE A 58 3.57 7.33 -0.04
CA ILE A 58 4.66 6.86 0.82
C ILE A 58 5.42 5.71 0.12
N LEU A 59 4.71 4.74 -0.48
CA LEU A 59 5.32 3.62 -1.19
C LEU A 59 6.24 4.09 -2.32
N ALA A 60 5.78 4.99 -3.19
CA ALA A 60 6.59 5.53 -4.29
C ALA A 60 7.88 6.18 -3.78
N LEU A 61 7.78 7.02 -2.75
CA LEU A 61 8.94 7.71 -2.16
C LEU A 61 9.93 6.73 -1.53
N ILE A 62 9.46 5.68 -0.86
CA ILE A 62 10.36 4.67 -0.27
C ILE A 62 11.05 3.84 -1.35
N ILE A 63 10.33 3.45 -2.41
CA ILE A 63 10.95 2.74 -3.55
C ILE A 63 12.04 3.61 -4.17
N VAL A 64 11.79 4.91 -4.38
CA VAL A 64 12.82 5.87 -4.82
C VAL A 64 13.98 5.96 -3.82
N GLY A 65 13.70 5.91 -2.52
CA GLY A 65 14.71 5.84 -1.46
C GLY A 65 15.66 4.64 -1.63
N TYR A 66 15.10 3.43 -1.74
CA TYR A 66 15.88 2.20 -1.95
C TYR A 66 16.60 2.20 -3.31
N ALA A 67 15.93 2.62 -4.38
CA ALA A 67 16.48 2.67 -5.72
C ALA A 67 17.62 3.70 -5.84
N GLY A 68 17.49 4.86 -5.20
CA GLY A 68 18.55 5.86 -5.16
C GLY A 68 19.80 5.35 -4.42
N VAL A 69 19.63 4.63 -3.31
CA VAL A 69 20.75 3.96 -2.62
C VAL A 69 21.41 2.94 -3.54
N LEU A 70 20.66 2.00 -4.10
CA LEU A 70 21.23 0.93 -4.93
C LEU A 70 21.83 1.48 -6.23
N GLY A 71 21.20 2.49 -6.82
CA GLY A 71 21.71 3.22 -7.98
C GLY A 71 23.02 3.95 -7.68
N PHE A 72 23.15 4.55 -6.49
CA PHE A 72 24.43 5.11 -6.02
C PHE A 72 25.49 4.01 -5.87
N ILE A 73 25.17 2.89 -5.23
CA ILE A 73 26.12 1.77 -5.05
C ILE A 73 26.65 1.29 -6.42
N LYS A 74 25.78 1.17 -7.42
CA LYS A 74 26.15 0.72 -8.77
C LYS A 74 26.91 1.75 -9.61
N THR A 75 26.59 3.04 -9.48
CA THR A 75 27.10 4.09 -10.41
C THR A 75 28.06 5.08 -9.77
N GLN A 76 28.14 5.09 -8.43
CA GLN A 76 28.88 6.07 -7.62
C GLN A 76 28.44 7.53 -7.84
N LYS A 77 27.22 7.76 -8.37
CA LYS A 77 26.65 9.09 -8.58
C LYS A 77 26.01 9.64 -7.31
N TYR A 78 26.69 10.53 -6.61
CA TYR A 78 26.22 11.16 -5.36
C TYR A 78 24.82 11.81 -5.41
N PRO A 79 24.36 12.42 -6.52
CA PRO A 79 22.99 12.96 -6.57
C PRO A 79 21.92 11.92 -6.24
N LEU A 80 22.09 10.65 -6.63
CA LEU A 80 21.13 9.59 -6.32
C LEU A 80 20.99 9.35 -4.81
N LEU A 81 22.07 9.54 -4.07
CA LEU A 81 22.09 9.40 -2.62
C LEU A 81 21.40 10.57 -1.93
N PHE A 82 21.63 11.79 -2.41
CA PHE A 82 20.90 12.99 -1.97
C PHE A 82 19.39 12.86 -2.26
N TRP A 83 19.01 12.48 -3.47
CA TRP A 83 17.59 12.31 -3.85
C TRP A 83 16.91 11.18 -3.07
N SER A 84 17.64 10.10 -2.74
CA SER A 84 17.15 9.06 -1.83
C SER A 84 16.80 9.61 -0.46
N GLY A 85 17.72 10.38 0.15
CA GLY A 85 17.48 11.06 1.42
C GLY A 85 16.27 11.99 1.34
N LEU A 86 16.21 12.82 0.29
CA LEU A 86 15.12 13.78 0.10
C LEU A 86 13.75 13.10 -0.04
N ALA A 87 13.66 12.03 -0.83
CA ALA A 87 12.43 11.25 -0.97
C ALA A 87 11.94 10.72 0.39
N LEU A 88 12.86 10.23 1.23
CA LEU A 88 12.54 9.77 2.58
C LEU A 88 12.16 10.89 3.53
N GLY A 89 12.74 12.09 3.39
CA GLY A 89 12.29 13.27 4.13
C GLY A 89 10.84 13.62 3.77
N GLY A 90 10.48 13.46 2.49
CA GLY A 90 9.10 13.59 2.01
C GLY A 90 8.14 12.58 2.67
N THR A 91 8.60 11.36 2.98
CA THR A 91 7.76 10.39 3.69
C THR A 91 7.44 10.81 5.12
N ILE A 92 8.39 11.44 5.82
CA ILE A 92 8.20 11.97 7.18
C ILE A 92 7.23 13.15 7.16
N LEU A 93 7.36 14.03 6.16
CA LEU A 93 6.42 15.13 5.94
C LEU A 93 4.97 14.65 5.81
N ILE A 94 4.75 13.51 5.15
CA ILE A 94 3.43 12.90 5.01
C ILE A 94 2.99 12.24 6.33
N ARG A 95 3.88 11.46 6.97
CA ARG A 95 3.57 10.75 8.21
C ARG A 95 4.83 10.52 9.04
N ILE A 96 4.80 10.95 10.32
CA ILE A 96 5.93 10.83 11.24
C ILE A 96 6.41 9.38 11.44
N THR A 97 5.52 8.38 11.40
CA THR A 97 5.88 6.97 11.56
C THR A 97 6.73 6.43 10.41
N CYS A 98 6.83 7.16 9.29
CA CYS A 98 7.75 6.84 8.21
C CYS A 98 9.23 6.94 8.62
N ILE A 99 9.54 7.47 9.81
CA ILE A 99 10.87 7.35 10.41
C ILE A 99 11.37 5.90 10.47
N LEU A 100 10.46 4.92 10.61
CA LEU A 100 10.79 3.50 10.55
C LEU A 100 11.31 3.08 9.17
N HIS A 101 10.76 3.64 8.08
CA HIS A 101 11.25 3.43 6.72
C HIS A 101 12.60 4.12 6.50
N VAL A 102 12.77 5.33 7.02
CA VAL A 102 14.06 6.04 6.97
C VAL A 102 15.16 5.22 7.66
N PHE A 103 14.88 4.72 8.85
CA PHE A 103 15.80 3.85 9.58
C PHE A 103 16.20 2.61 8.77
N THR A 104 15.24 1.91 8.16
CA THR A 104 15.54 0.67 7.41
C THR A 104 16.23 0.93 6.07
N VAL A 105 15.97 2.05 5.41
CA VAL A 105 16.75 2.44 4.21
C VAL A 105 18.16 2.87 4.59
N GLY A 106 18.34 3.60 5.70
CA GLY A 106 19.66 3.94 6.22
C GLY A 106 20.47 2.69 6.59
N TYR A 107 19.80 1.71 7.20
CA TYR A 107 20.41 0.41 7.49
C TYR A 107 20.75 -0.40 6.23
N PHE A 108 19.89 -0.31 5.21
CA PHE A 108 20.17 -0.88 3.89
C PHE A 108 21.40 -0.25 3.25
N LEU A 109 21.48 1.07 3.22
CA LEU A 109 22.65 1.82 2.74
C LEU A 109 23.92 1.41 3.48
N LEU A 110 23.89 1.39 4.82
CA LEU A 110 25.03 1.01 5.63
C LEU A 110 25.53 -0.40 5.29
N GLY A 111 24.64 -1.39 5.20
CA GLY A 111 25.04 -2.75 4.85
C GLY A 111 25.58 -2.87 3.43
N CYS A 112 25.02 -2.15 2.46
CA CYS A 112 25.57 -2.10 1.10
C CYS A 112 26.97 -1.47 1.07
N LEU A 113 27.19 -0.39 1.81
CA LEU A 113 28.50 0.26 1.91
C LEU A 113 29.54 -0.64 2.59
N LEU A 114 29.19 -1.30 3.70
CA LEU A 114 30.06 -2.23 4.43
C LEU A 114 30.43 -3.47 3.61
N TYR A 115 29.58 -3.84 2.64
CA TYR A 115 29.86 -4.88 1.66
C TYR A 115 30.83 -4.38 0.58
N GLN A 116 30.68 -3.14 0.10
CA GLN A 116 31.52 -2.58 -0.96
C GLN A 116 32.91 -2.10 -0.49
N THR A 117 33.01 -1.56 0.72
CA THR A 117 34.26 -0.98 1.22
C THR A 117 34.40 -1.11 2.74
N LYS A 118 35.66 -1.13 3.21
CA LYS A 118 36.00 -1.04 4.64
C LYS A 118 36.50 0.35 5.05
N ASN A 119 36.56 1.32 4.13
CA ASN A 119 37.02 2.66 4.43
C ASN A 119 35.92 3.45 5.17
N ILE A 120 36.10 3.64 6.48
CA ILE A 120 35.15 4.32 7.37
C ILE A 120 34.92 5.78 6.94
N GLN A 121 35.94 6.49 6.47
CA GLN A 121 35.80 7.88 6.03
C GLN A 121 34.87 7.99 4.82
N LYS A 122 35.00 7.06 3.86
CA LYS A 122 34.08 6.99 2.71
C LYS A 122 32.65 6.68 3.18
N ILE A 123 32.48 5.73 4.09
CA ILE A 123 31.17 5.37 4.64
C ILE A 123 30.50 6.57 5.32
N ILE A 124 31.25 7.30 6.16
CA ILE A 124 30.76 8.51 6.85
C ILE A 124 30.34 9.56 5.81
N LYS A 125 31.16 9.81 4.79
CA LYS A 125 30.84 10.77 3.72
C LYS A 125 29.54 10.40 3.00
N ASP A 126 29.40 9.15 2.58
CA ASP A 126 28.23 8.69 1.83
C ASP A 126 26.95 8.81 2.70
N ILE A 127 27.01 8.36 3.95
CA ILE A 127 25.89 8.52 4.90
C ILE A 127 25.56 9.99 5.15
N SER A 128 26.57 10.86 5.23
CA SER A 128 26.36 12.30 5.47
C SER A 128 25.62 12.95 4.31
N ILE A 129 25.94 12.59 3.06
CA ILE A 129 25.24 13.11 1.87
C ILE A 129 23.78 12.64 1.87
N TRP A 130 23.52 11.39 2.23
CA TRP A 130 22.17 10.87 2.37
C TRP A 130 21.37 11.62 3.46
N LEU A 131 21.98 11.85 4.63
CA LEU A 131 21.39 12.63 5.71
C LEU A 131 21.10 14.07 5.31
N VAL A 132 22.03 14.73 4.60
CA VAL A 132 21.81 16.09 4.07
C VAL A 132 20.59 16.13 3.14
N GLY A 133 20.39 15.10 2.32
CA GLY A 133 19.18 14.95 1.51
C GLY A 133 17.90 14.81 2.35
N LEU A 134 17.95 14.12 3.49
CA LEU A 134 16.81 13.87 4.37
C LEU A 134 16.27 15.12 5.07
N VAL A 135 17.13 16.09 5.39
CA VAL A 135 16.79 17.24 6.25
C VAL A 135 15.69 18.15 5.68
N PRO A 136 15.71 18.62 4.41
CA PRO A 136 14.84 19.70 3.95
C PRO A 136 13.34 19.43 4.15
N PHE A 137 12.83 18.29 3.70
CA PHE A 137 11.41 17.96 3.85
C PHE A 137 11.05 17.51 5.27
N THR A 138 11.98 16.88 5.99
CA THR A 138 11.77 16.56 7.40
C THR A 138 11.58 17.85 8.21
N PHE A 139 12.49 18.81 8.03
CA PHE A 139 12.45 20.10 8.69
C PHE A 139 11.20 20.90 8.31
N LEU A 140 10.87 20.95 7.02
CA LEU A 140 9.65 21.59 6.54
C LEU A 140 8.40 21.04 7.23
N GLY A 141 8.31 19.72 7.39
CA GLY A 141 7.18 19.09 8.09
C GLY A 141 7.11 19.47 9.57
N ARG A 142 8.26 19.60 10.24
CA ARG A 142 8.29 20.05 11.63
C ARG A 142 7.96 21.54 11.78
N LEU A 143 8.35 22.37 10.80
CA LEU A 143 7.98 23.78 10.76
C LEU A 143 6.46 23.95 10.62
N PHE A 144 5.83 23.17 9.73
CA PHE A 144 4.36 23.15 9.62
C PHE A 144 3.69 22.75 10.94
N ASP A 145 4.24 21.77 11.67
CA ASP A 145 3.71 21.37 12.97
C ASP A 145 3.86 22.47 14.04
N ILE A 146 4.95 23.26 14.03
CA ILE A 146 5.07 24.44 14.89
C ILE A 146 3.98 25.46 14.55
N ILE A 147 3.83 25.81 13.27
CA ILE A 147 2.87 26.84 12.84
C ILE A 147 1.44 26.42 13.18
N ARG A 148 1.11 25.14 12.99
CA ARG A 148 -0.25 24.63 13.17
C ARG A 148 -0.60 24.27 14.62
N TYR A 149 0.35 23.70 15.36
CA TYR A 149 0.09 23.12 16.68
C TYR A 149 0.93 23.76 17.80
N GLY A 150 1.79 24.72 17.49
CA GLY A 150 2.64 25.41 18.46
C GLY A 150 3.81 24.57 18.99
N SER A 151 4.07 23.38 18.44
CA SER A 151 5.15 22.51 18.92
C SER A 151 5.82 21.70 17.81
N PHE A 152 7.15 21.68 17.82
CA PHE A 152 7.98 20.90 16.90
C PHE A 152 7.78 19.38 17.04
N PHE A 153 7.48 18.94 18.27
CA PHE A 153 7.24 17.55 18.62
C PHE A 153 5.75 17.21 18.71
N ALA A 154 4.87 18.08 18.18
CA ALA A 154 3.46 17.76 18.05
C ALA A 154 3.27 16.51 17.17
N SER A 155 2.30 15.68 17.56
CA SER A 155 1.82 14.57 16.74
C SER A 155 0.31 14.64 16.67
N GLY A 156 -0.26 14.29 15.51
CA GLY A 156 -1.71 14.41 15.28
C GLY A 156 -2.55 13.69 16.35
N LYS A 157 -2.11 12.52 16.83
CA LYS A 157 -2.81 11.79 17.89
C LYS A 157 -2.69 12.40 19.28
N ARG A 158 -1.57 13.07 19.59
CA ARG A 158 -1.43 13.82 20.83
C ARG A 158 -2.37 15.02 20.85
N VAL A 159 -2.46 15.73 19.72
CA VAL A 159 -3.38 16.85 19.53
C VAL A 159 -4.84 16.38 19.59
N GLU A 160 -5.16 15.27 18.92
CA GLU A 160 -6.50 14.66 18.96
C GLU A 160 -6.92 14.26 20.39
N LYS A 161 -6.02 13.66 21.17
CA LYS A 161 -6.30 13.32 22.57
C LYS A 161 -6.64 14.56 23.40
N LEU A 162 -5.91 15.66 23.20
CA LEU A 162 -6.21 16.93 23.86
C LEU A 162 -7.57 17.47 23.42
N GLN A 163 -7.84 17.48 22.11
CA GLN A 163 -9.11 17.98 21.58
C GLN A 163 -10.31 17.18 22.11
N LEU A 164 -10.24 15.85 22.12
CA LEU A 164 -11.30 15.00 22.67
C LEU A 164 -11.55 15.23 24.17
N ALA A 165 -10.56 15.76 24.90
CA ALA A 165 -10.67 16.03 26.33
C ALA A 165 -11.14 17.46 26.66
N THR A 166 -10.95 18.43 25.76
CA THR A 166 -11.17 19.85 26.05
C THR A 166 -12.25 20.52 25.20
N ASP A 167 -12.61 19.95 24.05
CA ASP A 167 -13.56 20.55 23.13
C ASP A 167 -15.01 20.33 23.62
N PRO A 168 -15.82 21.40 23.82
CA PRO A 168 -17.19 21.30 24.32
C PRO A 168 -18.10 20.39 23.48
N MET A 169 -17.78 20.16 22.21
CA MET A 169 -18.54 19.25 21.35
C MET A 169 -18.56 17.80 21.90
N TRP A 170 -17.55 17.43 22.70
CA TRP A 170 -17.41 16.09 23.29
C TRP A 170 -17.78 16.06 24.78
N GLU A 171 -18.35 17.13 25.31
CA GLU A 171 -18.78 17.21 26.70
C GLU A 171 -19.86 16.16 27.01
N GLY A 172 -19.73 15.48 28.16
CA GLY A 172 -20.63 14.39 28.57
C GLY A 172 -20.32 13.01 27.98
N LEU A 173 -19.32 12.88 27.11
CA LEU A 173 -18.82 11.57 26.69
C LEU A 173 -17.98 10.89 27.79
N PRO A 174 -17.92 9.54 27.81
CA PRO A 174 -17.04 8.82 28.71
C PRO A 174 -15.59 9.28 28.56
N GLN A 175 -14.88 9.39 29.69
CA GLN A 175 -13.45 9.72 29.66
C GLN A 175 -12.67 8.67 28.85
N LEU A 176 -11.69 9.14 28.08
CA LEU A 176 -10.79 8.28 27.34
C LEU A 176 -9.99 7.38 28.29
N ASP A 177 -9.67 6.17 27.82
CA ASP A 177 -8.74 5.29 28.52
C ASP A 177 -7.43 6.03 28.83
N PRO A 178 -6.86 5.92 30.05
CA PRO A 178 -5.62 6.59 30.43
C PRO A 178 -4.48 6.33 29.44
N ASN A 179 -4.43 5.13 28.88
CA ASN A 179 -3.43 4.68 27.93
C ASN A 179 -3.74 5.08 26.48
N TYR A 180 -4.85 5.75 26.19
CA TYR A 180 -5.19 6.18 24.82
C TYR A 180 -4.05 6.98 24.19
N PRO A 181 -3.65 6.67 22.93
CA PRO A 181 -4.26 5.69 22.01
C PRO A 181 -3.71 4.26 22.08
N LEU A 182 -2.80 3.94 23.02
CA LEU A 182 -2.13 2.65 23.18
C LEU A 182 -2.88 1.70 24.14
N VAL A 183 -4.16 1.46 23.84
CA VAL A 183 -5.09 0.71 24.71
C VAL A 183 -5.06 -0.81 24.53
N ASN A 184 -4.68 -1.29 23.34
CA ASN A 184 -4.75 -2.71 23.04
C ASN A 184 -3.60 -3.48 23.70
N SER A 185 -3.84 -4.75 24.02
CA SER A 185 -2.77 -5.69 24.33
C SER A 185 -1.88 -5.92 23.10
N PRO A 186 -0.55 -6.06 23.22
CA PRO A 186 0.35 -6.13 22.07
C PRO A 186 -0.01 -7.23 21.05
N HIS A 187 -0.43 -8.41 21.53
CA HIS A 187 -0.78 -9.54 20.66
C HIS A 187 -1.93 -9.22 19.70
N VAL A 188 -2.83 -8.29 20.05
CA VAL A 188 -3.97 -7.90 19.21
C VAL A 188 -3.49 -7.25 17.92
N GLY A 189 -2.63 -6.23 18.01
CA GLY A 189 -2.10 -5.55 16.83
C GLY A 189 -0.97 -6.31 16.14
N ILE A 190 -0.29 -7.26 16.81
CA ILE A 190 0.71 -8.13 16.19
C ILE A 190 0.05 -9.25 15.39
N LEU A 191 -0.92 -9.97 15.97
CA LEU A 191 -1.57 -11.10 15.30
C LEU A 191 -2.67 -10.65 14.34
N GLY A 192 -3.34 -9.53 14.66
CA GLY A 192 -4.43 -8.98 13.87
C GLY A 192 -4.17 -8.92 12.36
N PRO A 193 -3.03 -8.35 11.90
CA PRO A 193 -2.68 -8.28 10.47
C PRO A 193 -2.58 -9.64 9.77
N PHE A 194 -2.42 -10.74 10.51
CA PHE A 194 -2.30 -12.08 9.95
C PHE A 194 -3.61 -12.85 10.00
N ILE A 195 -4.36 -12.77 11.10
CA ILE A 195 -5.51 -13.65 11.36
C ILE A 195 -6.87 -12.97 11.24
N SER A 196 -6.93 -11.63 11.29
CA SER A 196 -8.21 -10.93 11.27
C SER A 196 -8.96 -11.15 9.95
N PRO A 197 -10.20 -11.67 9.97
CA PRO A 197 -10.99 -11.85 8.75
C PRO A 197 -11.24 -10.54 7.97
N ALA A 198 -11.22 -9.40 8.69
CA ALA A 198 -11.48 -8.09 8.11
C ALA A 198 -10.23 -7.42 7.53
N LYS A 199 -9.02 -7.86 7.92
CA LYS A 199 -7.77 -7.09 7.71
C LYS A 199 -6.55 -7.93 7.36
N SER A 200 -6.68 -9.27 7.29
CA SER A 200 -5.55 -10.17 7.07
C SER A 200 -4.83 -9.88 5.76
N ILE A 201 -3.51 -9.70 5.83
CA ILE A 201 -2.67 -9.50 4.64
C ILE A 201 -2.75 -10.69 3.67
N PHE A 202 -3.03 -11.90 4.14
CA PHE A 202 -3.13 -13.08 3.27
C PHE A 202 -4.43 -13.11 2.47
N LEU A 203 -5.51 -12.55 3.02
CA LEU A 203 -6.80 -12.47 2.33
C LEU A 203 -6.82 -11.35 1.30
N TYR A 204 -6.24 -10.20 1.66
CA TYR A 204 -6.27 -9.01 0.82
C TYR A 204 -5.10 -8.94 -0.16
N ASP A 205 -3.98 -9.61 0.11
CA ASP A 205 -2.85 -9.74 -0.79
C ASP A 205 -2.51 -11.25 -1.00
N PRO A 206 -3.29 -11.99 -1.81
CA PRO A 206 -3.13 -13.44 -1.94
C PRO A 206 -1.75 -13.90 -2.45
N LEU A 207 -1.00 -12.99 -3.10
CA LEU A 207 0.36 -13.26 -3.56
C LEU A 207 1.40 -13.34 -2.44
N VAL A 208 1.08 -12.95 -1.19
CA VAL A 208 2.03 -13.00 -0.07
C VAL A 208 2.59 -14.40 0.12
N LEU A 209 1.74 -15.42 0.29
CA LEU A 209 2.21 -16.79 0.53
C LEU A 209 3.11 -17.33 -0.60
N PRO A 210 2.71 -17.31 -1.88
CA PRO A 210 3.59 -17.81 -2.95
C PRO A 210 4.89 -17.00 -3.07
N CYS A 211 4.85 -15.68 -2.84
CA CYS A 211 6.05 -14.84 -2.84
C CYS A 211 7.00 -15.19 -1.68
N LEU A 212 6.48 -15.39 -0.47
CA LEU A 212 7.29 -15.81 0.68
C LEU A 212 7.94 -17.18 0.44
N VAL A 213 7.17 -18.14 -0.07
CA VAL A 213 7.68 -19.47 -0.42
C VAL A 213 8.78 -19.37 -1.47
N ALA A 214 8.60 -18.57 -2.53
CA ALA A 214 9.65 -18.33 -3.52
C ALA A 214 10.88 -17.64 -2.91
N GLY A 215 10.67 -16.65 -2.04
CA GLY A 215 11.73 -15.94 -1.32
C GLY A 215 12.61 -16.89 -0.49
N ILE A 216 11.99 -17.81 0.24
CA ILE A 216 12.69 -18.81 1.05
C ILE A 216 13.38 -19.84 0.15
N ALA A 217 12.67 -20.38 -0.85
CA ALA A 217 13.19 -21.43 -1.73
C ALA A 217 14.41 -20.97 -2.55
N TYR A 218 14.40 -19.72 -3.01
CA TYR A 218 15.46 -19.14 -3.83
C TYR A 218 16.44 -18.27 -3.05
N TRP A 219 16.34 -18.21 -1.71
CA TRP A 219 17.14 -17.34 -0.86
C TRP A 219 18.64 -17.38 -1.17
N ARG A 220 19.20 -18.59 -1.29
CA ARG A 220 20.63 -18.82 -1.55
C ARG A 220 21.08 -18.39 -2.94
N ARG A 221 20.15 -18.18 -3.88
CA ARG A 221 20.42 -17.74 -5.26
C ARG A 221 20.37 -16.23 -5.43
N PHE A 222 19.86 -15.50 -4.44
CA PHE A 222 19.75 -14.05 -4.51
C PHE A 222 21.10 -13.37 -4.40
N HIS A 223 21.26 -12.27 -5.13
CA HIS A 223 22.40 -11.37 -4.96
C HIS A 223 22.44 -10.84 -3.51
N PRO A 224 23.61 -10.68 -2.89
CA PRO A 224 23.73 -10.20 -1.50
C PRO A 224 22.95 -8.90 -1.22
N TYR A 225 22.95 -7.94 -2.15
CA TYR A 225 22.13 -6.72 -2.02
C TYR A 225 20.62 -7.01 -1.94
N LEU A 226 20.10 -7.99 -2.69
CA LEU A 226 18.68 -8.35 -2.62
C LEU A 226 18.36 -9.09 -1.31
N GLN A 227 19.25 -9.98 -0.85
CA GLN A 227 19.11 -10.60 0.47
C GLN A 227 19.08 -9.54 1.58
N TRP A 228 20.01 -8.58 1.53
CA TRP A 228 20.07 -7.50 2.50
C TRP A 228 18.84 -6.60 2.44
N TYR A 229 18.38 -6.25 1.24
CA TYR A 229 17.12 -5.54 1.04
C TYR A 229 15.96 -6.27 1.75
N LEU A 230 15.77 -7.56 1.47
CA LEU A 230 14.68 -8.36 2.06
C LEU A 230 14.79 -8.44 3.60
N ILE A 231 16.00 -8.56 4.17
CA ILE A 231 16.22 -8.50 5.62
C ILE A 231 15.77 -7.14 6.17
N THR A 232 16.19 -6.04 5.55
CA THR A 232 15.83 -4.70 6.02
C THR A 232 14.33 -4.43 5.91
N ILE A 233 13.63 -4.95 4.90
CA ILE A 233 12.17 -4.85 4.79
C ILE A 233 11.47 -5.75 5.82
N GLY A 234 11.99 -6.95 6.09
CA GLY A 234 11.48 -7.82 7.16
C GLY A 234 11.57 -7.14 8.53
N LEU A 235 12.69 -6.47 8.81
CA LEU A 235 12.85 -5.60 9.98
C LEU A 235 11.85 -4.45 9.96
N ASN A 236 11.68 -3.76 8.82
CA ASN A 236 10.74 -2.66 8.67
C ASN A 236 9.30 -3.08 8.99
N PHE A 237 8.84 -4.21 8.45
CA PHE A 237 7.53 -4.77 8.70
C PHE A 237 7.35 -5.12 10.19
N SER A 238 8.37 -5.74 10.80
CA SER A 238 8.37 -6.09 12.23
C SER A 238 8.28 -4.86 13.14
N LEU A 239 9.01 -3.79 12.80
CA LEU A 239 8.95 -2.52 13.54
C LEU A 239 7.55 -1.89 13.45
N HIS A 240 6.88 -1.97 12.29
CA HIS A 240 5.51 -1.48 12.15
C HIS A 240 4.52 -2.32 12.98
N LEU A 241 4.67 -3.65 13.01
CA LEU A 241 3.87 -4.51 13.88
C LEU A 241 3.99 -4.10 15.35
N VAL A 242 5.22 -3.89 15.83
CA VAL A 242 5.45 -3.47 17.21
C VAL A 242 4.88 -2.07 17.45
N ALA A 243 5.13 -1.11 16.56
CA ALA A 243 4.69 0.28 16.71
C ALA A 243 3.15 0.42 16.79
N TYR A 244 2.42 -0.41 16.04
CA TYR A 244 0.95 -0.39 16.02
C TYR A 244 0.29 -1.48 16.87
N SER A 245 1.08 -2.32 17.56
CA SER A 245 0.61 -3.47 18.35
C SER A 245 -0.44 -3.10 19.41
N ARG A 246 -0.24 -1.98 20.10
CA ARG A 246 -1.12 -1.47 21.16
C ARG A 246 -2.08 -0.39 20.69
N PHE A 247 -1.96 0.07 19.45
CA PHE A 247 -2.71 1.20 18.96
C PHE A 247 -4.20 0.85 18.82
N PHE A 248 -5.10 1.72 19.29
CA PHE A 248 -6.56 1.49 19.30
C PHE A 248 -7.09 1.03 17.94
N PHE A 249 -6.67 1.70 16.87
CA PHE A 249 -6.94 1.31 15.49
C PHE A 249 -5.72 0.70 14.81
N TRP A 250 -5.18 -0.42 15.32
CA TRP A 250 -3.97 -1.06 14.78
C TRP A 250 -4.03 -1.35 13.26
N HIS A 251 -5.22 -1.44 12.68
CA HIS A 251 -5.43 -1.69 11.24
C HIS A 251 -5.69 -0.43 10.39
N GLY A 252 -5.80 0.76 10.98
CA GLY A 252 -6.03 2.01 10.25
C GLY A 252 -7.47 2.21 9.72
N ASP A 253 -8.44 1.60 10.40
CA ASP A 253 -9.89 1.77 10.22
C ASP A 253 -10.45 1.56 8.80
N HIS A 254 -10.90 2.63 8.12
CA HIS A 254 -11.49 2.69 6.76
C HIS A 254 -10.50 2.26 5.65
N ALA A 255 -9.99 1.05 5.71
CA ALA A 255 -9.03 0.49 4.76
C ALA A 255 -9.36 -0.98 4.45
N CYS A 256 -9.09 -1.43 3.23
CA CYS A 256 -8.87 -2.85 2.98
C CYS A 256 -7.47 -3.24 3.48
N ALA A 257 -7.37 -4.40 4.13
CA ALA A 257 -6.16 -4.85 4.85
C ALA A 257 -5.72 -3.95 6.02
N ALA A 258 -4.61 -4.32 6.66
CA ALA A 258 -4.00 -3.57 7.76
C ALA A 258 -3.13 -2.41 7.24
N ARG A 259 -3.74 -1.21 7.07
CA ARG A 259 -3.17 -0.03 6.38
C ARG A 259 -1.76 0.37 6.81
N TYR A 260 -1.40 0.18 8.07
CA TYR A 260 -0.08 0.57 8.57
C TYR A 260 1.04 -0.41 8.18
N HIS A 261 0.69 -1.60 7.71
CA HIS A 261 1.63 -2.68 7.38
C HIS A 261 1.76 -2.92 5.88
N VAL A 262 0.73 -2.57 5.09
CA VAL A 262 0.70 -2.87 3.65
C VAL A 262 1.84 -2.23 2.88
N THR A 263 2.30 -1.02 3.23
CA THR A 263 3.43 -0.39 2.53
C THR A 263 4.72 -1.22 2.67
N SER A 264 5.03 -1.69 3.88
CA SER A 264 6.17 -2.60 4.12
C SER A 264 5.97 -3.93 3.41
N LEU A 265 4.74 -4.45 3.37
CA LEU A 265 4.41 -5.67 2.64
C LEU A 265 4.62 -5.51 1.13
N HIS A 266 4.21 -4.39 0.52
CA HIS A 266 4.40 -4.12 -0.91
C HIS A 266 5.87 -4.01 -1.29
N LEU A 267 6.70 -3.42 -0.42
CA LEU A 267 8.15 -3.40 -0.58
C LEU A 267 8.75 -4.82 -0.56
N PHE A 268 8.19 -5.72 0.25
CA PHE A 268 8.59 -7.13 0.31
C PHE A 268 8.14 -7.88 -0.95
N LEU A 269 6.91 -7.63 -1.39
CA LEU A 269 6.29 -8.28 -2.55
C LEU A 269 6.96 -7.88 -3.86
N LEU A 270 7.38 -6.63 -4.05
CA LEU A 270 7.90 -6.15 -5.33
C LEU A 270 9.00 -7.05 -5.94
N PRO A 271 10.13 -7.31 -5.27
CA PRO A 271 11.15 -8.22 -5.82
C PRO A 271 10.74 -9.70 -5.76
N LEU A 272 9.88 -10.11 -4.84
CA LEU A 272 9.47 -11.51 -4.74
C LEU A 272 8.46 -11.91 -5.82
N ILE A 273 7.62 -10.98 -6.27
CA ILE A 273 6.82 -11.16 -7.48
C ILE A 273 7.77 -11.33 -8.67
N ALA A 274 8.84 -10.54 -8.77
CA ALA A 274 9.84 -10.69 -9.85
C ALA A 274 10.54 -12.05 -9.83
N VAL A 275 10.91 -12.55 -8.65
CA VAL A 275 11.42 -13.92 -8.49
C VAL A 275 10.37 -14.93 -8.95
N LEU A 276 9.13 -14.80 -8.48
CA LEU A 276 8.05 -15.70 -8.83
C LEU A 276 7.83 -15.76 -10.35
N ILE A 277 7.70 -14.61 -11.01
CA ILE A 277 7.50 -14.51 -12.47
C ILE A 277 8.70 -15.07 -13.24
N LYS A 278 9.93 -14.74 -12.83
CA LYS A 278 11.16 -15.22 -13.48
C LYS A 278 11.24 -16.74 -13.49
N GLU A 279 10.80 -17.38 -12.40
CA GLU A 279 10.92 -18.82 -12.21
C GLU A 279 9.72 -19.61 -12.77
N ILE A 280 8.61 -18.97 -13.16
CA ILE A 280 7.44 -19.68 -13.74
C ILE A 280 7.81 -20.68 -14.86
N PRO A 281 8.71 -20.36 -15.83
CA PRO A 281 9.07 -21.28 -16.89
C PRO A 281 9.83 -22.53 -16.41
N SER A 282 10.53 -22.45 -15.27
CA SER A 282 11.32 -23.56 -14.71
C SER A 282 10.51 -24.49 -13.80
N LEU A 283 9.26 -24.14 -13.49
CA LEU A 283 8.38 -24.90 -12.60
C LEU A 283 7.71 -26.09 -13.33
N SER A 284 7.50 -27.19 -12.59
CA SER A 284 6.59 -28.27 -13.00
C SER A 284 5.18 -27.76 -13.29
N ASN A 285 4.44 -28.43 -14.18
CA ASN A 285 3.08 -28.04 -14.59
C ASN A 285 2.13 -27.74 -13.41
N LEU A 286 2.12 -28.58 -12.36
CA LEU A 286 1.28 -28.36 -11.18
C LEU A 286 1.63 -27.03 -10.48
N LYS A 287 2.90 -26.82 -10.15
CA LYS A 287 3.38 -25.57 -9.51
C LYS A 287 3.09 -24.35 -10.38
N LYS A 288 3.32 -24.45 -11.69
CA LYS A 288 2.99 -23.38 -12.66
C LYS A 288 1.51 -23.02 -12.62
N ASN A 289 0.62 -24.03 -12.62
CA ASN A 289 -0.83 -23.80 -12.54
C ASN A 289 -1.23 -23.18 -11.20
N LEU A 290 -0.63 -23.61 -10.08
CA LEU A 290 -0.88 -23.00 -8.76
C LEU A 290 -0.46 -21.53 -8.71
N VAL A 291 0.69 -21.18 -9.28
CA VAL A 291 1.14 -19.79 -9.36
C VAL A 291 0.20 -18.95 -10.24
N LYS A 292 -0.19 -19.47 -11.41
CA LYS A 292 -1.18 -18.81 -12.28
C LYS A 292 -2.51 -18.59 -11.56
N ALA A 293 -3.02 -19.62 -10.88
CA ALA A 293 -4.25 -19.52 -10.10
C ALA A 293 -4.13 -18.48 -8.97
N ALA A 294 -3.01 -18.43 -8.25
CA ALA A 294 -2.77 -17.43 -7.22
C ALA A 294 -2.78 -15.99 -7.79
N ILE A 295 -2.14 -15.76 -8.95
CA ILE A 295 -2.19 -14.47 -9.65
C ILE A 295 -3.62 -14.13 -10.06
N THR A 296 -4.36 -15.07 -10.65
CA THR A 296 -5.76 -14.86 -11.04
C THR A 296 -6.64 -14.52 -9.86
N ILE A 297 -6.52 -15.25 -8.74
CA ILE A 297 -7.26 -14.97 -7.50
C ILE A 297 -6.91 -13.57 -6.99
N ALA A 298 -5.62 -13.22 -6.96
CA ALA A 298 -5.18 -11.92 -6.50
C ALA A 298 -5.76 -10.77 -7.35
N LEU A 299 -5.78 -10.91 -8.67
CA LEU A 299 -6.43 -9.95 -9.57
C LEU A 299 -7.94 -9.82 -9.30
N ILE A 300 -8.65 -10.94 -9.12
CA ILE A 300 -10.09 -10.94 -8.80
C ILE A 300 -10.35 -10.23 -7.46
N VAL A 301 -9.56 -10.52 -6.43
CA VAL A 301 -9.66 -9.88 -5.12
C VAL A 301 -9.47 -8.37 -5.24
N GLN A 302 -8.45 -7.91 -5.97
CA GLN A 302 -8.25 -6.47 -6.14
C GLN A 302 -9.34 -5.81 -6.96
N LEU A 303 -9.78 -6.42 -8.06
CA LEU A 303 -10.90 -5.91 -8.86
C LEU A 303 -12.18 -5.77 -8.03
N ALA A 304 -12.50 -6.77 -7.19
CA ALA A 304 -13.61 -6.70 -6.27
C ALA A 304 -13.43 -5.56 -5.24
N SER A 305 -12.20 -5.34 -4.74
CA SER A 305 -11.92 -4.31 -3.75
C SER A 305 -12.17 -2.87 -4.23
N VAL A 306 -12.08 -2.65 -5.54
CA VAL A 306 -12.26 -1.33 -6.19
C VAL A 306 -13.60 -1.20 -6.91
N ALA A 307 -14.41 -2.27 -6.96
CA ALA A 307 -15.63 -2.27 -7.72
C ALA A 307 -16.70 -1.34 -7.15
N MET A 308 -16.72 -1.20 -5.83
CA MET A 308 -17.70 -0.39 -5.11
C MET A 308 -16.98 0.52 -4.11
N PRO A 309 -17.59 1.63 -3.67
CA PRO A 309 -17.03 2.54 -2.69
C PRO A 309 -16.55 1.81 -1.42
N LEU A 310 -15.34 2.15 -0.97
CA LEU A 310 -14.66 1.47 0.14
C LEU A 310 -15.49 1.44 1.44
N ASN A 311 -16.32 2.46 1.64
CA ASN A 311 -17.04 2.69 2.89
C ASN A 311 -18.37 1.94 2.98
N LEU A 312 -18.83 1.31 1.89
CA LEU A 312 -20.14 0.66 1.83
C LEU A 312 -20.34 -0.32 3.01
N GLU A 313 -19.40 -1.23 3.22
CA GLU A 313 -19.49 -2.25 4.27
C GLU A 313 -19.43 -1.64 5.68
N ILE A 314 -18.74 -0.51 5.84
CA ILE A 314 -18.62 0.20 7.11
C ILE A 314 -19.95 0.89 7.44
N PHE A 315 -20.58 1.54 6.45
CA PHE A 315 -21.90 2.13 6.66
C PHE A 315 -23.00 1.07 6.83
N GLN A 316 -22.88 -0.10 6.20
CA GLN A 316 -23.75 -1.24 6.51
C GLN A 316 -23.60 -1.73 7.96
N GLU A 317 -22.39 -1.71 8.50
CA GLU A 317 -22.08 -2.08 9.89
C GLU A 317 -22.67 -1.05 10.87
N VAL A 318 -22.40 0.24 10.68
CA VAL A 318 -22.92 1.34 11.52
C VAL A 318 -24.45 1.39 11.55
N ASN A 319 -25.11 1.10 10.43
CA ASN A 319 -26.59 1.11 10.34
C ASN A 319 -27.23 -0.26 10.63
N ALA A 320 -26.45 -1.21 11.18
CA ALA A 320 -26.91 -2.54 11.58
C ALA A 320 -27.71 -3.29 10.49
N PHE A 321 -27.18 -3.34 9.27
CA PHE A 321 -27.76 -4.17 8.20
C PHE A 321 -27.66 -5.67 8.54
N PRO A 322 -28.66 -6.50 8.19
CA PRO A 322 -28.57 -7.94 8.36
C PRO A 322 -27.36 -8.52 7.61
N GLY A 323 -26.56 -9.33 8.29
CA GLY A 323 -25.30 -9.85 7.74
C GLY A 323 -24.12 -8.86 7.80
N SER A 324 -24.32 -7.60 8.22
CA SER A 324 -23.21 -6.65 8.42
C SER A 324 -22.33 -6.98 9.63
N GLN A 325 -22.66 -8.01 10.40
CA GLN A 325 -21.82 -8.52 11.49
C GLN A 325 -20.72 -9.50 11.02
N TYR A 326 -20.79 -10.03 9.79
CA TYR A 326 -19.73 -10.91 9.29
C TYR A 326 -18.38 -10.18 9.22
N GLN A 327 -17.38 -10.65 9.95
CA GLN A 327 -16.07 -9.98 9.98
C GLN A 327 -15.30 -10.09 8.64
N LEU A 328 -15.64 -11.07 7.79
CA LEU A 328 -15.00 -11.26 6.49
C LEU A 328 -15.51 -10.23 5.46
N ARG A 329 -14.89 -9.04 5.46
CA ARG A 329 -15.32 -7.92 4.60
C ARG A 329 -15.13 -8.20 3.10
N LEU A 330 -14.16 -9.04 2.71
CA LEU A 330 -13.98 -9.43 1.31
C LEU A 330 -15.19 -10.21 0.76
N LEU A 331 -15.74 -11.13 1.55
CA LEU A 331 -16.93 -11.88 1.16
C LEU A 331 -18.15 -10.96 1.04
N LYS A 332 -18.33 -10.03 1.99
CA LYS A 332 -19.38 -9.02 1.89
C LYS A 332 -19.28 -8.19 0.62
N ARG A 333 -18.07 -7.82 0.21
CA ARG A 333 -17.86 -7.09 -1.05
C ARG A 333 -18.38 -7.90 -2.24
N VAL A 334 -18.07 -9.19 -2.31
CA VAL A 334 -18.57 -10.08 -3.38
C VAL A 334 -20.09 -10.19 -3.33
N ILE A 335 -20.68 -10.32 -2.14
CA ILE A 335 -22.14 -10.35 -1.96
C ILE A 335 -22.77 -9.03 -2.42
N ASN A 336 -22.22 -7.89 -2.03
CA ASN A 336 -22.72 -6.57 -2.43
C ASN A 336 -22.70 -6.41 -3.96
N ILE A 337 -21.59 -6.81 -4.62
CA ILE A 337 -21.48 -6.83 -6.09
C ILE A 337 -22.56 -7.71 -6.71
N ALA A 338 -22.74 -8.93 -6.20
CA ALA A 338 -23.74 -9.86 -6.71
C ALA A 338 -25.17 -9.35 -6.51
N CYS A 339 -25.47 -8.80 -5.32
CA CYS A 339 -26.77 -8.22 -4.96
C CYS A 339 -27.14 -7.00 -5.81
N TYR A 340 -26.14 -6.22 -6.25
CA TYR A 340 -26.38 -5.09 -7.14
C TYR A 340 -26.80 -5.54 -8.55
N VAL A 341 -26.32 -6.71 -9.00
CA VAL A 341 -26.70 -7.29 -10.30
C VAL A 341 -28.02 -8.07 -10.20
N ASN A 342 -28.19 -8.86 -9.14
CA ASN A 342 -29.38 -9.65 -8.89
C ASN A 342 -29.73 -9.63 -7.38
N PRO A 343 -30.71 -8.80 -6.97
CA PRO A 343 -31.13 -8.69 -5.57
C PRO A 343 -31.69 -9.98 -4.96
N SER A 344 -32.10 -10.95 -5.79
CA SER A 344 -32.72 -12.20 -5.35
C SER A 344 -31.72 -13.27 -4.91
N ILE A 345 -30.40 -13.06 -5.09
CA ILE A 345 -29.37 -14.06 -4.77
C ILE A 345 -29.36 -14.41 -3.29
N THR A 346 -29.62 -13.44 -2.41
CA THR A 346 -29.53 -13.63 -0.96
C THR A 346 -30.42 -12.64 -0.23
N LYS A 347 -30.97 -13.08 0.91
CA LYS A 347 -31.77 -12.22 1.80
C LYS A 347 -30.99 -11.02 2.33
N TYR A 348 -29.65 -11.09 2.37
CA TYR A 348 -28.78 -10.03 2.88
C TYR A 348 -28.57 -8.85 1.90
N CYS A 349 -29.20 -8.87 0.72
CA CYS A 349 -29.07 -7.79 -0.24
C CYS A 349 -29.72 -6.49 0.26
N ILE A 350 -29.05 -5.36 0.00
CA ILE A 350 -29.51 -4.01 0.41
C ILE A 350 -30.94 -3.69 -0.07
N PRO A 351 -31.33 -3.99 -1.32
CA PRO A 351 -32.67 -3.67 -1.82
C PRO A 351 -33.82 -4.38 -1.08
N ASN A 352 -33.53 -5.46 -0.33
CA ASN A 352 -34.52 -6.16 0.48
C ASN A 352 -34.92 -5.36 1.74
N TYR A 353 -34.23 -4.26 2.03
CA TYR A 353 -34.42 -3.42 3.22
C TYR A 353 -34.63 -1.96 2.81
N SER A 354 -35.76 -1.66 2.15
CA SER A 354 -36.09 -0.36 1.55
C SER A 354 -35.96 0.84 2.50
N GLU A 355 -36.29 0.67 3.79
CA GLU A 355 -36.16 1.71 4.81
C GLU A 355 -34.70 2.09 5.07
N LYS A 356 -33.80 1.09 5.11
CA LYS A 356 -32.37 1.30 5.37
C LYS A 356 -31.57 1.61 4.10
N GLU A 357 -32.05 1.19 2.93
CA GLU A 357 -31.38 1.41 1.65
C GLU A 357 -31.08 2.89 1.41
N LYS A 358 -32.01 3.79 1.77
CA LYS A 358 -31.83 5.24 1.65
C LYS A 358 -30.58 5.74 2.39
N LEU A 359 -30.19 5.09 3.49
CA LEU A 359 -29.02 5.44 4.28
C LEU A 359 -27.71 5.13 3.55
N VAL A 360 -27.71 4.12 2.67
CA VAL A 360 -26.48 3.63 2.01
C VAL A 360 -26.48 3.77 0.49
N SER A 361 -27.55 4.31 -0.10
CA SER A 361 -27.75 4.46 -1.54
C SER A 361 -26.59 5.16 -2.26
N GLN A 362 -26.00 6.18 -1.64
CA GLN A 362 -24.84 6.90 -2.19
C GLN A 362 -23.56 6.03 -2.31
N TRP A 363 -23.47 4.94 -1.55
CA TRP A 363 -22.34 4.00 -1.58
C TRP A 363 -22.68 2.69 -2.30
N ASN A 364 -23.96 2.33 -2.44
CA ASN A 364 -24.38 1.11 -3.14
C ASN A 364 -24.41 1.33 -4.66
N ARG A 365 -23.22 1.43 -5.27
CA ARG A 365 -23.05 1.64 -6.72
C ARG A 365 -21.68 1.17 -7.19
N PHE A 366 -21.53 0.91 -8.49
CA PHE A 366 -20.21 0.70 -9.06
C PHE A 366 -19.38 1.98 -9.06
N ASN A 367 -18.14 1.90 -8.58
CA ASN A 367 -17.22 3.03 -8.40
C ASN A 367 -15.91 2.81 -9.18
N PHE A 368 -16.04 2.56 -10.49
CA PHE A 368 -14.89 2.44 -11.38
C PHE A 368 -14.59 3.77 -12.06
N PHE A 369 -13.31 4.16 -12.10
CA PHE A 369 -12.88 5.18 -13.04
C PHE A 369 -12.86 4.59 -14.46
N PRO A 370 -13.27 5.33 -15.49
CA PRO A 370 -13.69 6.73 -15.49
C PRO A 370 -15.21 6.92 -15.27
N PHE A 371 -16.00 5.87 -15.03
CA PHE A 371 -17.45 5.93 -14.89
C PHE A 371 -17.92 6.93 -13.81
N VAL A 372 -17.20 7.03 -12.70
CA VAL A 372 -17.46 8.00 -11.61
C VAL A 372 -17.19 9.46 -12.03
N LEU A 373 -16.30 9.69 -13.00
CA LEU A 373 -16.09 11.02 -13.56
C LEU A 373 -17.26 11.46 -14.44
N GLN A 374 -18.00 10.52 -15.05
CA GLN A 374 -19.15 10.87 -15.90
C GLN A 374 -20.25 11.56 -15.11
N GLU A 375 -20.48 11.14 -13.86
CA GLU A 375 -21.47 11.73 -12.97
C GLU A 375 -21.09 13.15 -12.52
N LYS A 376 -19.80 13.53 -12.63
CA LYS A 376 -19.27 14.81 -12.12
C LYS A 376 -18.85 15.78 -13.22
N ILE A 377 -18.59 15.32 -14.45
CA ILE A 377 -18.19 16.17 -15.57
C ILE A 377 -19.41 16.45 -16.45
N SER A 378 -19.84 17.71 -16.48
CA SER A 378 -20.95 18.17 -17.34
C SER A 378 -20.58 18.22 -18.83
N ASN A 379 -19.30 18.32 -19.17
CA ASN A 379 -18.82 18.35 -20.56
C ASN A 379 -18.78 16.95 -21.19
N LEU A 380 -19.73 16.68 -22.08
CA LEU A 380 -19.90 15.39 -22.77
C LEU A 380 -18.70 15.00 -23.65
N TRP A 381 -18.04 15.94 -24.31
CA TRP A 381 -16.94 15.65 -25.23
C TRP A 381 -15.69 15.19 -24.47
N LEU A 382 -15.33 15.92 -23.41
CA LEU A 382 -14.21 15.57 -22.53
C LEU A 382 -14.43 14.21 -21.86
N ASN A 383 -15.66 13.94 -21.43
CA ASN A 383 -16.05 12.66 -20.85
C ASN A 383 -15.84 11.49 -21.84
N ARG A 384 -16.38 11.61 -23.08
CA ARG A 384 -16.20 10.57 -24.11
C ARG A 384 -14.73 10.34 -24.46
N LEU A 385 -13.94 11.41 -24.56
CA LEU A 385 -12.51 11.31 -24.85
C LEU A 385 -11.75 10.54 -23.76
N ILE A 386 -11.98 10.89 -22.48
CA ILE A 386 -11.38 10.17 -21.34
C ILE A 386 -11.79 8.70 -21.36
N PHE A 387 -13.05 8.41 -21.67
CA PHE A 387 -13.57 7.04 -21.73
C PHE A 387 -12.88 6.19 -22.79
N VAL A 388 -12.78 6.70 -24.02
CA VAL A 388 -12.13 6.02 -25.14
C VAL A 388 -10.65 5.77 -24.83
N LEU A 389 -9.94 6.79 -24.35
CA LEU A 389 -8.53 6.66 -23.98
C LEU A 389 -8.33 5.61 -22.89
N TRP A 390 -9.18 5.63 -21.85
CA TRP A 390 -9.08 4.66 -20.76
C TRP A 390 -9.35 3.23 -21.23
N PHE A 391 -10.39 3.02 -22.04
CA PHE A 391 -10.72 1.69 -22.56
C PHE A 391 -9.64 1.15 -23.49
N LEU A 392 -9.07 1.99 -24.36
CA LEU A 392 -7.95 1.63 -25.22
C LEU A 392 -6.72 1.22 -24.38
N ILE A 393 -6.37 1.98 -23.34
CA ILE A 393 -5.27 1.66 -22.44
C ILE A 393 -5.54 0.34 -21.70
N LEU A 394 -6.74 0.13 -21.18
CA LEU A 394 -7.11 -1.10 -20.47
C LEU A 394 -7.01 -2.32 -21.38
N VAL A 395 -7.67 -2.29 -22.54
CA VAL A 395 -7.68 -3.41 -23.49
C VAL A 395 -6.28 -3.72 -23.98
N SER A 396 -5.49 -2.69 -24.32
CA SER A 396 -4.09 -2.86 -24.72
C SER A 396 -3.27 -3.52 -23.61
N SER A 397 -3.45 -3.07 -22.36
CA SER A 397 -2.75 -3.63 -21.21
C SER A 397 -3.11 -5.09 -20.97
N ILE A 398 -4.40 -5.45 -21.06
CA ILE A 398 -4.88 -6.83 -20.93
C ILE A 398 -4.29 -7.71 -22.04
N ILE A 399 -4.35 -7.27 -23.30
CA ILE A 399 -3.84 -8.04 -24.45
C ILE A 399 -2.34 -8.28 -24.32
N VAL A 400 -1.57 -7.25 -23.98
CA VAL A 400 -0.12 -7.36 -23.79
C VAL A 400 0.20 -8.33 -22.64
N THR A 401 -0.50 -8.21 -21.51
CA THR A 401 -0.31 -9.09 -20.34
C THR A 401 -0.67 -10.54 -20.66
N TYR A 402 -1.78 -10.77 -21.35
CA TYR A 402 -2.27 -12.11 -21.68
C TYR A 402 -1.38 -12.82 -22.71
N ARG A 403 -1.01 -12.13 -23.80
CA ARG A 403 -0.09 -12.68 -24.82
C ARG A 403 1.24 -13.09 -24.21
N PHE A 404 1.72 -12.37 -23.20
CA PHE A 404 2.94 -12.69 -22.50
C PHE A 404 2.81 -13.88 -21.52
N LEU A 405 1.66 -14.09 -20.87
CA LEU A 405 1.50 -15.20 -19.91
C LEU A 405 1.33 -16.59 -20.58
N ILE A 406 1.06 -16.58 -21.89
CA ILE A 406 0.77 -17.77 -22.69
C ILE A 406 1.89 -18.08 -23.69
N GLY A 407 2.52 -17.05 -24.26
CA GLY A 407 3.76 -17.20 -25.04
C GLY A 407 4.96 -17.35 -24.11
#